data_AF-A0A6J1WND1-F1
#
_entry.id   AF-A0A6J1WND1-F1
#
_cell.length_a   1.000
_cell.length_b   1.000
_cell.length_c   1.000
_cell.angle_alpha   90.00
_cell.angle_beta   90.00
_cell.angle_gamma   90.00
#
_symmetry.space_group_name_H-M   'P 1'
#
loop_
_entity.id
_entity.type
_entity.pdbx_description
1 polymer ?
#
loop_
_entity_poly.entity_id
_entity_poly.type
_entity_poly.pdbx_seq_one_letter_code
_entity_poly.pdbx_strand_id
1 'polypeptide(L)'
;MFPSECAMRAHAECHNIDIVETPISYCIKAHSLETRRMHGESCPVFCPNHYRPVCGASKLRDYIYRTFNNRCYLDMLNCRGDEEFSGYVEVPLEFCQRHLMKNIFKEQVVISNLHDYQDYDH
;
A
#
# COMPACT_ATOMS: atom_id res chain seq x y z
N MET A 1 13.08 -5.88 -1.48
CA MET A 1 12.17 -6.99 -1.84
C MET A 1 12.35 -7.29 -3.32
N PHE A 2 12.48 -8.56 -3.69
CA PHE A 2 12.63 -8.98 -5.09
C PHE A 2 11.29 -9.50 -5.64
N PRO A 3 10.99 -9.29 -6.94
CA PRO A 3 9.73 -9.73 -7.54
C PRO A 3 9.65 -11.24 -7.81
N SER A 4 10.79 -11.94 -7.83
CA SER A 4 10.89 -13.40 -7.99
C SER A 4 12.24 -13.89 -7.46
N GLU A 5 12.35 -15.20 -7.22
CA GLU A 5 13.63 -15.85 -6.86
C GLU A 5 14.71 -15.62 -7.94
N CYS A 6 14.31 -15.68 -9.22
CA CYS A 6 15.22 -15.42 -10.33
C CYS A 6 15.82 -14.00 -10.26
N ALA A 7 15.00 -12.98 -9.99
CA ALA A 7 15.49 -11.61 -9.83
C ALA A 7 16.41 -11.45 -8.61
N MET A 8 16.13 -12.16 -7.52
CA MET A 8 16.99 -12.18 -6.33
C MET A 8 18.35 -12.79 -6.63
N ARG A 9 18.37 -13.98 -7.26
CA ARG A 9 19.61 -14.69 -7.60
C ARG A 9 20.46 -13.92 -8.60
N ALA A 10 19.84 -13.38 -9.64
CA ALA A 10 20.56 -12.56 -10.62
C ALA A 10 21.23 -11.33 -9.99
N HIS A 11 20.58 -10.70 -9.00
CA HIS A 11 21.16 -9.58 -8.26
C HIS A 11 22.32 -10.02 -7.36
N ALA A 12 22.15 -11.12 -6.62
CA ALA A 12 23.19 -11.71 -5.78
C ALA A 12 24.46 -12.05 -6.58
N GLU A 13 24.28 -12.72 -7.73
CA GLU A 13 25.36 -13.08 -8.66
C GLU A 13 26.05 -11.84 -9.25
N CYS A 14 25.28 -10.83 -9.68
CA CYS A 14 25.82 -9.62 -10.28
C CYS A 14 26.69 -8.80 -9.31
N HIS A 15 26.30 -8.73 -8.04
CA HIS A 15 26.99 -7.96 -7.02
C HIS A 15 27.93 -8.79 -6.14
N ASN A 16 28.00 -10.10 -6.39
CA ASN A 16 28.75 -11.06 -5.58
C ASN A 16 28.44 -10.92 -4.08
N ILE A 17 27.14 -10.89 -3.76
CA ILE A 17 26.61 -10.80 -2.40
C ILE A 17 25.71 -12.00 -2.10
N ASP A 18 25.76 -12.49 -0.88
CA ASP A 18 24.86 -13.56 -0.43
C ASP A 18 23.57 -12.97 0.14
N ILE A 19 22.44 -13.36 -0.44
CA ILE A 19 21.10 -12.91 -0.04
C ILE A 19 20.32 -14.14 0.39
N VAL A 20 19.69 -14.07 1.56
CA VAL A 20 18.84 -15.14 2.09
C VAL A 20 17.38 -14.71 2.08
N GLU A 21 16.49 -15.64 1.78
CA GLU A 21 15.05 -15.41 1.90
C GLU A 21 14.69 -15.23 3.38
N THR A 22 13.93 -14.18 3.65
CA THR A 22 13.43 -13.89 4.99
C THR A 22 11.94 -13.55 4.90
N PRO A 23 11.17 -13.77 5.97
CA PRO A 23 9.81 -13.28 6.04
C PRO A 23 9.77 -11.77 5.74
N ILE A 24 8.72 -11.32 5.05
CA ILE A 24 8.62 -9.92 4.60
C ILE A 24 8.73 -8.89 5.74
N SER A 25 8.40 -9.28 6.98
CA SER A 25 8.58 -8.48 8.19
C SER A 25 10.02 -8.01 8.42
N TYR A 26 11.00 -8.77 7.94
CA TYR A 26 12.43 -8.43 8.01
C TYR A 26 12.86 -7.48 6.88
N CYS A 27 12.17 -7.50 5.73
CA CYS A 27 12.41 -6.55 4.64
C CYS A 27 11.96 -5.12 4.99
N ILE A 28 11.05 -4.95 5.96
CA ILE A 28 10.46 -3.66 6.35
C ILE A 28 11.27 -2.97 7.48
N LYS A 29 12.54 -3.33 7.69
CA LYS A 29 13.39 -2.67 8.70
C LYS A 29 14.65 -2.06 8.09
N ALA A 30 14.50 -0.87 7.49
CA ALA A 30 15.51 0.22 7.51
C ALA A 30 15.12 1.43 6.61
N HIS A 31 13.91 1.97 6.70
CA HIS A 31 13.68 3.35 6.24
C HIS A 31 12.69 4.07 7.16
N SER A 32 13.24 4.75 8.17
CA SER A 32 12.58 5.69 9.08
C SER A 32 11.91 5.11 10.34
N LEU A 33 12.72 4.56 11.25
CA LEU A 33 12.51 4.76 12.70
C LEU A 33 13.10 6.10 13.18
N GLU A 34 13.39 7.05 12.29
CA GLU A 34 13.69 8.42 12.68
C GLU A 34 12.44 9.29 12.57
N THR A 35 11.78 9.44 13.72
CA THR A 35 11.01 10.63 14.09
C THR A 35 9.88 11.08 13.15
N ARG A 36 8.81 10.29 13.02
CA ARG A 36 7.49 10.95 12.94
C ARG A 36 7.13 11.36 14.36
N ARG A 37 7.42 12.61 14.70
CA ARG A 37 6.91 13.26 15.90
C ARG A 37 5.39 13.09 15.89
N MET A 38 4.89 12.10 16.62
CA MET A 38 3.58 12.17 17.26
C MET A 38 3.61 13.51 18.00
N HIS A 39 2.90 14.50 17.46
CA HIS A 39 2.86 15.81 18.06
C HIS A 39 2.03 15.69 19.34
N GLY A 40 2.73 15.48 20.46
CA GLY A 40 2.11 15.07 21.71
C GLY A 40 1.65 13.61 21.67
N GLU A 41 1.43 13.05 22.84
CA GLU A 41 1.00 11.67 23.08
C GLU A 41 -0.43 11.36 22.55
N SER A 42 -0.93 12.16 21.60
CA SER A 42 -2.30 12.13 21.11
C SER A 42 -2.33 12.10 19.59
N CYS A 43 -3.15 11.20 19.05
CA CYS A 43 -3.37 11.07 17.63
C CYS A 43 -4.03 12.32 17.04
N PRO A 44 -3.69 12.73 15.81
CA PRO A 44 -4.35 13.85 15.17
C PRO A 44 -5.87 13.60 15.13
N VAL A 45 -6.63 14.54 15.68
CA VAL A 45 -8.10 14.45 15.73
C VAL A 45 -8.72 14.97 14.44
N PHE A 46 -8.04 15.92 13.81
CA PHE A 46 -8.46 16.60 12.60
C PHE A 46 -7.34 16.58 11.57
N CYS A 47 -7.70 16.32 10.32
CA CYS A 47 -6.82 16.44 9.17
C CYS A 47 -7.39 17.45 8.19
N PRO A 48 -6.57 18.41 7.69
CA PRO A 48 -7.02 19.35 6.69
C PRO A 48 -7.33 18.64 5.37
N ASN A 49 -8.29 19.15 4.59
CA ASN A 49 -8.72 18.56 3.32
C ASN A 49 -7.78 18.89 2.13
N HIS A 50 -6.50 19.19 2.39
CA HIS A 50 -5.54 19.43 1.31
C HIS A 50 -5.24 18.11 0.59
N TYR A 51 -5.42 18.09 -0.72
CA TYR A 51 -5.16 16.93 -1.54
C TYR A 51 -3.66 16.85 -1.88
N ARG A 52 -2.96 15.90 -1.25
CA ARG A 52 -1.55 15.55 -1.49
C ARG A 52 -1.41 14.04 -1.29
N PRO A 53 -1.78 13.23 -2.30
CA PRO A 53 -2.00 11.81 -2.10
C PRO A 53 -0.72 11.09 -1.67
N VAL A 54 -0.87 10.13 -0.75
CA VAL A 54 0.20 9.22 -0.34
C VAL A 54 -0.27 7.78 -0.46
N CYS A 55 0.62 6.88 -0.85
CA CYS A 55 0.31 5.45 -0.91
C CYS A 55 0.79 4.77 0.37
N GLY A 56 -0.09 4.08 1.07
CA GLY A 56 0.27 3.23 2.21
C GLY A 56 0.24 1.76 1.84
N ALA A 57 1.31 1.03 2.15
CA ALA A 57 1.36 -0.43 2.09
C ALA A 57 1.10 -1.02 3.48
N SER A 58 0.21 -2.00 3.59
CA SER A 58 -0.05 -2.70 4.84
C SER A 58 1.19 -3.50 5.29
N LYS A 59 1.52 -3.42 6.58
CA LYS A 59 2.58 -4.19 7.25
C LYS A 59 2.13 -5.62 7.57
N LEU A 60 0.82 -5.84 7.75
CA LEU A 60 0.27 -7.09 8.25
C LEU A 60 -0.22 -8.00 7.12
N ARG A 61 -0.64 -7.43 6.00
CA ARG A 61 -1.24 -8.18 4.89
C ARG A 61 -0.47 -7.87 3.62
N ASP A 62 0.05 -8.93 3.01
CA ASP A 62 0.78 -8.83 1.76
C ASP A 62 -0.10 -8.19 0.68
N TYR A 63 0.54 -7.34 -0.11
CA TYR A 63 -0.06 -6.78 -1.32
C TYR A 63 -1.29 -5.88 -1.10
N ILE A 64 -1.57 -5.39 0.11
CA ILE A 64 -2.62 -4.40 0.36
C ILE A 64 -2.03 -2.99 0.29
N TYR A 65 -2.50 -2.22 -0.68
CA TYR A 65 -2.14 -0.82 -0.85
C TYR A 65 -3.39 0.05 -0.76
N ARG A 66 -3.26 1.20 -0.10
CA ARG A 66 -4.34 2.18 0.05
C ARG A 66 -3.80 3.59 -0.19
N THR A 67 -4.50 4.34 -1.03
CA THR A 67 -4.21 5.77 -1.22
C THR A 67 -4.91 6.57 -0.13
N PHE A 68 -4.19 7.49 0.50
CA PHE A 68 -4.73 8.47 1.44
C PHE A 68 -4.71 9.86 0.82
N ASN A 69 -5.73 10.67 1.11
CA ASN A 69 -5.85 12.04 0.57
C ASN A 69 -4.66 12.93 0.92
N ASN A 70 -4.11 12.72 2.11
CA ASN A 70 -2.85 13.31 2.54
C ASN A 70 -2.20 12.48 3.64
N ARG A 71 -0.96 12.84 3.94
CA ARG A 71 -0.17 12.21 5.00
C ARG A 71 -0.83 12.27 6.39
N CYS A 72 -1.60 13.32 6.70
CA CYS A 72 -2.28 13.40 8.00
C CYS A 72 -3.27 12.23 8.18
N TYR A 73 -4.05 11.88 7.15
CA TYR A 73 -4.96 10.73 7.22
C TYR A 73 -4.25 9.40 7.42
N LEU A 74 -3.08 9.22 6.80
CA LEU A 74 -2.24 8.03 7.01
C LEU A 74 -1.76 7.96 8.46
N ASP A 75 -1.20 9.06 8.97
CA ASP A 75 -0.67 9.13 10.34
C ASP A 75 -1.80 9.00 11.39
N MET A 76 -2.98 9.56 11.12
CA MET A 76 -4.18 9.45 11.95
C MET A 76 -4.65 8.00 12.12
N LEU A 77 -4.72 7.23 11.03
CA LEU A 77 -5.13 5.83 11.06
C LEU A 77 -4.09 4.94 11.74
N ASN A 78 -2.80 5.18 11.47
CA ASN A 78 -1.73 4.45 12.12
C ASN A 78 -1.68 4.73 13.62
N CYS A 79 -1.99 5.96 14.04
CA CYS A 79 -1.96 6.33 15.45
C CYS A 79 -3.15 5.77 16.23
N ARG A 80 -4.37 5.88 15.68
CA ARG A 80 -5.61 5.45 16.37
C ARG A 80 -5.81 3.94 16.43
N GLY A 81 -4.87 3.18 15.88
CA GLY A 81 -5.06 1.84 15.34
C GLY A 81 -5.98 0.90 16.11
N ASP A 82 -7.00 0.39 15.40
CA ASP A 82 -7.55 -0.95 15.65
C ASP A 82 -6.54 -1.98 15.10
N GLU A 83 -6.17 -2.95 15.93
CA GLU A 83 -4.99 -3.84 15.76
C GLU A 83 -4.97 -4.67 14.46
N GLU A 84 -6.08 -4.74 13.72
CA GLU A 84 -6.21 -5.56 12.51
C GLU A 84 -5.80 -4.84 11.20
N PHE A 85 -5.70 -3.50 11.20
CA PHE A 85 -5.42 -2.70 9.99
C PHE A 85 -4.41 -1.55 10.19
N SER A 86 -3.84 -1.36 11.38
CA SER A 86 -3.19 -0.11 11.80
C SER A 86 -1.73 0.09 11.35
N GLY A 87 -1.23 -0.72 10.44
CA GLY A 87 0.17 -0.67 10.01
C GLY A 87 0.32 -0.26 8.56
N TYR A 88 0.12 1.00 8.17
CA TYR A 88 0.46 1.45 6.82
C TYR A 88 1.85 2.11 6.79
N VAL A 89 2.71 1.68 5.86
CA VAL A 89 3.99 2.35 5.54
C VAL A 89 3.82 3.15 4.27
N GLU A 90 4.25 4.40 4.29
CA GLU A 90 4.27 5.24 3.10
C GLU A 90 5.25 4.65 2.06
N VAL A 91 4.76 4.39 0.86
CA VAL A 91 5.51 3.88 -0.30
C VAL A 91 5.27 4.80 -1.50
N PRO A 92 6.10 4.73 -2.56
CA PRO A 92 5.86 5.50 -3.78
C PRO A 92 4.45 5.31 -4.35
N LEU A 93 3.87 6.38 -4.92
CA LEU A 93 2.50 6.37 -5.44
C LEU A 93 2.25 5.31 -6.52
N GLU A 94 3.30 4.93 -7.26
CA GLU A 94 3.26 3.90 -8.30
C GLU A 94 2.72 2.55 -7.78
N PHE A 95 2.99 2.22 -6.51
CA PHE A 95 2.52 0.96 -5.91
C PHE A 95 0.99 0.92 -5.80
N CYS A 96 0.35 2.06 -5.52
CA CYS A 96 -1.11 2.17 -5.51
C CYS A 96 -1.68 2.25 -6.93
N GLN A 97 -1.00 2.92 -7.87
CA GLN A 97 -1.43 3.03 -9.26
C GLN A 97 -1.47 1.67 -9.98
N ARG A 98 -0.48 0.79 -9.73
CA ARG A 98 -0.49 -0.59 -10.24
C ARG A 98 -1.63 -1.43 -9.65
N HIS A 99 -2.12 -1.10 -8.46
CA HIS A 99 -3.27 -1.75 -7.85
C HIS A 99 -4.62 -1.24 -8.38
N LEU A 100 -4.71 0.06 -8.69
CA LEU A 100 -5.87 0.63 -9.37
C LEU A 100 -6.10 -0.03 -10.73
N MET A 101 -5.05 -0.47 -11.44
CA MET A 101 -5.20 -1.24 -12.67
C MET A 101 -5.80 -2.65 -12.48
N LYS A 102 -5.74 -3.25 -11.28
CA LYS A 102 -6.51 -4.48 -10.98
C LYS A 102 -7.99 -4.17 -10.73
N ASN A 103 -8.30 -2.97 -10.24
CA ASN A 103 -9.68 -2.49 -10.12
C ASN A 103 -10.25 -2.04 -11.47
N ILE A 104 -9.43 -1.61 -12.44
CA ILE A 104 -9.90 -1.36 -13.81
C ILE A 104 -10.37 -2.66 -14.49
N PHE A 105 -9.66 -3.77 -14.32
CA PHE A 105 -10.14 -5.06 -14.85
C PHE A 105 -11.36 -5.60 -14.07
N LYS A 106 -11.49 -5.33 -12.76
CA LYS A 106 -12.73 -5.64 -12.03
C LYS A 106 -13.89 -4.72 -12.39
N GLU A 107 -13.67 -3.42 -12.58
CA GLU A 107 -14.69 -2.46 -13.01
C GLU A 107 -15.10 -2.71 -14.46
N GLN A 108 -14.18 -3.06 -15.36
CA GLN A 108 -14.55 -3.51 -16.71
C GLN A 108 -15.40 -4.79 -16.69
N VAL A 109 -15.10 -5.73 -15.77
CA VAL A 109 -15.94 -6.93 -15.58
C VAL A 109 -17.31 -6.59 -14.97
N VAL A 110 -17.39 -5.60 -14.08
CA VAL A 110 -18.67 -5.12 -13.52
C VAL A 110 -19.48 -4.32 -14.56
N ILE A 111 -18.82 -3.53 -15.41
CA ILE A 111 -19.44 -2.78 -16.51
C ILE A 111 -19.91 -3.71 -17.63
N SER A 112 -19.14 -4.75 -17.98
CA SER A 112 -19.57 -5.75 -18.97
C SER A 112 -20.78 -6.56 -18.49
N ASN A 113 -20.92 -6.79 -17.18
CA ASN A 113 -22.08 -7.48 -16.61
C ASN A 113 -23.31 -6.58 -16.42
N LEU A 114 -23.17 -5.25 -16.54
CA LEU A 114 -24.29 -4.31 -16.45
C LEU A 114 -24.88 -3.98 -17.83
N HIS A 115 -24.12 -4.17 -18.91
CA HIS A 115 -24.60 -3.98 -20.28
C HIS A 115 -25.48 -5.12 -20.81
N ASP A 116 -25.58 -6.26 -20.10
CA ASP A 116 -26.45 -7.39 -20.47
C ASP A 116 -27.88 -7.32 -19.85
N TYR A 117 -28.24 -6.21 -19.17
CA TYR A 117 -29.52 -6.06 -18.46
C TYR A 117 -30.45 -4.96 -19.00
N GLN A 118 -30.32 -4.59 -20.27
CA GLN A 118 -31.33 -3.80 -20.98
C GLN A 118 -31.49 -4.30 -22.40
N ASP A 119 -32.39 -5.27 -22.59
CA ASP A 119 -33.36 -5.30 -23.70
C ASP A 119 -34.31 -6.49 -23.53
N TYR A 120 -35.28 -6.31 -22.63
CA TYR A 120 -36.58 -6.98 -22.70
C TYR A 120 -37.64 -5.94 -22.32
N ASP A 121 -38.02 -5.11 -23.29
CA ASP A 121 -39.43 -4.73 -23.43
C ASP A 121 -39.73 -4.18 -24.84
N HIS A 122 -40.64 -4.89 -25.52
CA HIS A 122 -41.37 -4.61 -26.76
C HIS A 122 -40.67 -4.78 -28.11
#